data_AF-A0A7V5JI94-F1
#
_entry.id   AF-A0A7V5JI94-F1
#
_cell.length_a   1.000
_cell.length_b   1.000
_cell.length_c   1.000
_cell.angle_alpha   90.00
_cell.angle_beta   90.00
_cell.angle_gamma   90.00
#
_symmetry.space_group_name_H-M   'P 1'
#
loop_
_entity.id
_entity.type
_entity.pdbx_description
1 polymer ?
#
loop_
_entity_poly.entity_id
_entity_poly.type
_entity_poly.pdbx_seq_one_letter_code
_entity_poly.pdbx_strand_id
1 'polypeptide(L)' 'MYLQHKPIPGYWYTNIVGQLVQVRLLLHARGRVQRVLIEYANGRREILDLPGWYGLDLALHSPRRERRELIRDL' A
#
# COMPACT_ATOMS: atom_id res chain seq x y z
N MET A 1 -12.75 9.48 2.67
CA MET A 1 -12.00 9.03 1.48
C MET A 1 -11.01 7.96 1.92
N TYR A 2 -11.29 6.70 1.62
CA TYR A 2 -10.51 5.56 2.11
C TYR A 2 -9.11 5.56 1.49
N LEU A 3 -8.12 6.08 2.24
CA LEU A 3 -6.69 6.03 1.90
C LEU A 3 -6.16 4.59 1.74
N GLN A 4 -6.94 3.58 2.15
CA GLN A 4 -6.65 2.15 2.06
C GLN A 4 -6.31 1.70 0.63
N HIS A 5 -6.87 2.35 -0.40
CA HIS A 5 -6.67 1.95 -1.79
C HIS A 5 -5.55 2.70 -2.52
N LYS A 6 -4.90 3.69 -1.90
CA LYS A 6 -3.82 4.43 -2.58
C LYS A 6 -2.51 3.65 -2.37
N PRO A 7 -1.80 3.23 -3.43
CA PRO A 7 -0.50 2.60 -3.28
C PRO A 7 0.53 3.70 -2.98
N ILE A 8 1.07 3.73 -1.77
CA ILE A 8 2.03 4.76 -1.35
C ILE A 8 3.37 4.09 -1.02
N PRO A 9 4.46 4.38 -1.77
CA PRO A 9 5.78 3.83 -1.48
C PRO A 9 6.21 3.99 -0.02
N GLY A 10 6.75 2.93 0.55
CA GLY A 10 7.19 2.83 1.94
C GLY A 10 6.07 2.53 2.95
N TYR A 11 4.80 2.58 2.55
CA TYR A 11 3.69 2.18 3.42
C TYR A 11 3.51 0.66 3.41
N TRP A 12 3.14 0.16 4.59
CA TRP A 12 2.76 -1.22 4.83
C TRP A 12 1.23 -1.34 4.85
N TYR A 13 0.77 -2.46 4.33
CA TYR A 13 -0.63 -2.84 4.23
C TYR A 13 -0.77 -4.31 4.63
N THR A 14 -1.97 -4.69 5.03
CA THR A 14 -2.35 -6.08 5.31
C THR A 14 -3.41 -6.50 4.32
N ASN A 15 -3.21 -7.60 3.59
CA ASN A 15 -4.24 -8.15 2.71
C ASN A 15 -5.28 -8.98 3.50
N ILE A 16 -6.34 -9.42 2.82
CA ILE A 16 -7.44 -10.18 3.45
C ILE A 16 -6.99 -11.49 4.13
N VAL A 17 -5.87 -12.09 3.69
CA VAL A 17 -5.30 -13.30 4.31
C VAL A 17 -4.31 -12.98 5.44
N GLY A 18 -4.17 -11.71 5.85
CA GLY A 18 -3.34 -11.30 6.98
C GLY A 18 -1.86 -11.11 6.66
N GLN A 19 -1.46 -11.15 5.39
CA GLN A 19 -0.06 -10.96 5.00
C GLN A 19 0.30 -9.47 4.92
N LEU A 20 1.48 -9.13 5.43
CA LEU A 20 2.05 -7.79 5.30
C LEU A 20 2.66 -7.59 3.91
N VAL A 21 2.28 -6.48 3.30
CA VAL A 21 2.68 -6.06 1.96
C VAL A 21 3.19 -4.62 2.03
N GLN A 22 4.40 -4.37 1.55
CA GLN A 22 4.94 -3.03 1.40
C GLN A 22 4.87 -2.57 -0.05
N VAL A 23 4.44 -1.34 -0.29
CA VAL A 23 4.63 -0.71 -1.60
C VAL A 23 6.08 -0.26 -1.72
N ARG A 24 6.79 -0.76 -2.73
CA ARG A 24 8.19 -0.41 -2.97
C ARG A 24 8.32 0.70 -4.00
N LEU A 25 7.54 0.63 -5.08
CA LEU A 25 7.64 1.57 -6.20
C LEU A 25 6.31 1.69 -6.96
N LEU A 26 6.11 2.85 -7.58
CA LEU A 26 5.03 3.09 -8.55
C LEU A 26 5.65 3.35 -9.92
N LEU A 27 5.14 2.65 -10.94
CA LEU A 27 5.46 2.97 -12.31
C LEU A 27 4.41 3.94 -12.84
N HIS A 28 4.84 5.09 -13.33
CA HIS A 28 3.98 6.07 -13.97
C HIS A 28 4.15 6.05 -15.49
N ALA A 29 3.04 6.12 -16.22
CA ALA A 29 3.04 6.44 -17.64
C ALA A 29 1.97 7.49 -17.93
N ARG A 30 2.30 8.49 -18.74
CA ARG A 30 1.39 9.61 -19.10
C ARG A 30 0.77 10.28 -17.87
N GLY A 31 1.55 10.45 -16.81
CA GLY A 31 1.12 11.09 -15.56
C GLY A 31 0.22 10.23 -14.66
N ARG A 32 -0.07 8.97 -15.00
CA ARG A 32 -0.92 8.06 -14.20
C ARG A 32 -0.14 6.85 -13.70
N VAL A 33 -0.47 6.36 -12.51
CA VAL A 33 0.06 5.08 -12.01
C VAL A 33 -0.43 3.97 -12.93
N GLN A 34 0.50 3.15 -13.42
CA GLN A 34 0.21 2.00 -14.27
C GLN A 34 0.48 0.68 -13.57
N ARG A 35 1.53 0.64 -12.75
CA ARG A 35 1.95 -0.56 -12.01
C ARG A 35 2.40 -0.20 -10.61
N VAL A 36 2.23 -1.16 -9.70
CA VAL A 36 2.67 -1.08 -8.31
C VAL A 36 3.61 -2.26 -8.08
N LEU A 37 4.84 -1.97 -7.66
CA LEU A 37 5.75 -3.00 -7.15
C LEU A 37 5.50 -3.15 -5.66
N ILE A 38 5.15 -4.37 -5.24
CA ILE A 38 4.98 -4.73 -3.85
C ILE A 38 6.05 -5.74 -3.40
N GLU A 39 6.32 -5.74 -2.10
CA GLU A 39 7.15 -6.75 -1.44
C GLU A 39 6.38 -7.29 -0.23
N TYR A 40 6.21 -8.59 -0.16
CA TYR A 40 5.64 -9.28 1.00
C TYR A 40 6.69 -9.40 2.10
N ALA A 41 6.26 -9.57 3.35
CA ALA A 41 7.19 -9.72 4.49
C ALA A 41 8.17 -10.90 4.37
N ASN A 42 7.86 -11.91 3.56
CA ASN A 42 8.77 -13.03 3.26
C ASN A 42 9.79 -12.70 2.14
N GLY A 43 9.83 -11.47 1.65
CA GLY A 43 10.74 -11.00 0.60
C GLY A 43 10.26 -11.27 -0.84
N ARG A 44 9.13 -11.96 -1.05
CA ARG A 44 8.54 -12.12 -2.38
C ARG A 44 8.16 -10.77 -2.96
N ARG A 45 8.45 -10.54 -4.24
CA ARG A 45 8.10 -9.31 -4.96
C ARG A 45 7.15 -9.58 -6.10
N GLU A 46 6.20 -8.67 -6.29
CA GLU A 46 5.22 -8.74 -7.38
C GLU A 46 4.98 -7.38 -7.99
N ILE A 47 4.78 -7.36 -9.30
CA ILE A 47 4.35 -6.17 -10.04
C ILE A 47 2.88 -6.36 -10.38
N LEU A 48 2.03 -5.49 -9.84
CA LEU A 48 0.59 -5.50 -10.05
C LEU A 48 0.19 -4.35 -10.95
N ASP A 49 -0.83 -4.54 -11.76
CA ASP A 49 -1.60 -3.43 -12.31
C ASP A 49 -2.60 -2.89 -11.29
N LEU A 50 -3.34 -1.84 -11.66
CA LEU A 50 -4.32 -1.24 -10.74
C LEU A 50 -5.44 -2.22 -10.36
N PRO A 51 -6.05 -2.99 -11.28
CA PRO A 51 -7.00 -4.04 -10.90
C PRO A 51 -6.42 -5.04 -9.90
N GLY A 52 -5.22 -5.57 -10.14
CA GLY A 52 -4.55 -6.50 -9.23
C GLY A 52 -4.26 -5.89 -7.87
N TRP A 53 -3.87 -4.61 -7.82
CA TRP A 53 -3.70 -3.88 -6.56
C TRP A 53 -5.02 -3.76 -5.78
N TYR A 54 -6.12 -3.41 -6.45
CA TYR A 54 -7.43 -3.29 -5.79
C TYR A 54 -7.98 -4.64 -5.33
N GLY A 55 -7.69 -5.73 -6.05
CA GLY A 55 -8.12 -7.08 -5.68
C GLY A 55 -7.42 -7.68 -4.45
N LEU A 56 -6.43 -6.99 -3.87
CA LEU A 56 -5.77 -7.45 -2.65
C LEU A 56 -6.56 -7.13 -1.36
N ASP A 57 -7.61 -6.30 -1.45
CA ASP A 57 -8.44 -5.87 -0.31
C ASP A 57 -7.60 -5.44 0.90
N LEU A 58 -6.78 -4.40 0.66
CA LEU A 58 -5.73 -3.98 1.58
C LEU A 58 -6.26 -3.08 2.70
N ALA A 59 -5.90 -3.41 3.94
CA ALA A 59 -5.99 -2.54 5.09
C ALA A 59 -4.66 -1.80 5.30
N LEU A 60 -4.70 -0.48 5.50
CA LEU A 60 -3.51 0.33 5.74
C LEU A 60 -2.92 0.05 7.13
N HIS A 61 -1.65 -0.32 7.20
CA HIS A 61 -0.94 -0.66 8.43
C HIS A 61 0.36 0.15 8.55
N SER A 62 0.25 1.48 8.64
CA SER A 62 1.41 2.37 8.68
C SER A 62 1.55 3.14 9.99
N PRO A 63 2.72 3.04 10.67
CA PRO A 63 2.99 3.78 11.90
C PRO A 63 2.90 5.31 11.75
N ARG A 64 3.12 5.83 10.54
CA ARG A 64 3.09 7.28 10.26
C ARG A 64 1.70 7.90 10.34
N ARG A 65 0.64 7.08 10.36
CA ARG A 65 -0.74 7.53 10.52
C ARG A 65 -1.15 7.54 11.98
N GLU A 66 -0.85 6.49 12.75
CA GLU A 66 -1.04 6.45 14.21
C GLU A 66 -0.41 7.68 14.87
N ARG A 67 0.83 8.02 14.53
CA ARG A 67 1.50 9.20 15.10
C ARG A 67 0.84 10.54 14.75
N ARG A 68 0.15 10.66 13.61
CA ARG A 68 -0.52 11.91 13.21
C ARG A 68 -1.95 12.04 13.73
N GLU A 69 -2.65 10.93 13.92
CA GLU A 69 -3.94 10.91 14.61
C GLU A 69 -3.71 11.20 16.11
N LEU A 70 -2.68 10.61 16.74
CA LEU A 70 -2.32 10.89 18.13
C LEU A 70 -1.97 12.37 18.41
N ILE A 71 -1.36 13.08 17.46
CA ILE A 71 -1.01 14.51 17.59
C ILE A 71 -2.23 15.42 17.33
N ARG A 72 -3.25 14.95 16.62
CA ARG A 72 -4.48 15.73 16.36
C ARG A 72 -5.48 15.67 17.51
N ASP A 73 -5.38 14.65 18.36
CA ASP A 73 -6.28 14.42 19.51
C ASP A 73 -5.68 14.92 20.85
N LEU A 74 -4.58 15.67 20.81
CA LEU A 74 -3.92 16.37 21.93
C LEU A 74 -4.00 17.89 21.73
#